data_AF-A0A653V3L9-F1
#
_entry.id   AF-A0A653V3L9-F1
#
_cell.length_a   1.000
_cell.length_b   1.000
_cell.length_c   1.000
_cell.angle_alpha   90.00
_cell.angle_beta   90.00
_cell.angle_gamma   90.00
#
_symmetry.space_group_name_H-M   'P 1'
#
loop_
_entity.id
_entity.type
_entity.pdbx_description
1 polymer ?
#
loop_
_entity_poly.entity_id
_entity_poly.type
_entity_poly.pdbx_seq_one_letter_code
_entity_poly.pdbx_strand_id
1 'polypeptide(L)'
;MRITFTSGQVAMLIGRAERQLEQIVADSIREPGNGRNITRAAQHVLHETVVTLIRLYREQVPGGAPVATRIARAYAKGADAQSGVPTLACVRTILTVMRDARELVAAAPPEVPQAASNMTIG
;
A
#
# COMPACT_ATOMS: atom_id res chain seq x y z
N MET A 1 -6.40 4.68 -19.51
CA MET A 1 -7.66 4.92 -18.78
C MET A 1 -7.30 5.15 -17.31
N ARG A 2 -7.39 6.38 -16.80
CA ARG A 2 -7.02 6.71 -15.41
C ARG A 2 -8.29 6.59 -14.57
N ILE A 3 -8.40 5.52 -13.80
CA ILE A 3 -9.52 5.34 -12.88
C ILE A 3 -9.27 6.29 -11.70
N THR A 4 -10.18 7.22 -11.48
CA THR A 4 -10.16 8.10 -10.31
C THR A 4 -10.98 7.44 -9.23
N PHE A 5 -10.35 7.16 -8.09
CA PHE A 5 -11.05 6.60 -6.93
C PHE A 5 -11.54 7.72 -6.03
N THR A 6 -12.65 7.49 -5.32
CA THR A 6 -13.07 8.41 -4.26
C THR A 6 -12.10 8.35 -3.09
N SER A 7 -12.11 9.39 -2.25
CA SER A 7 -11.35 9.46 -1.00
C SER A 7 -11.48 8.18 -0.15
N GLY A 8 -12.72 7.74 0.07
CA GLY A 8 -13.03 6.53 0.83
C GLY A 8 -12.54 5.25 0.17
N GLN A 9 -12.61 5.14 -1.17
CA GLN A 9 -12.08 4.00 -1.90
C GLN A 9 -10.56 3.92 -1.79
N VAL A 10 -9.85 5.05 -1.90
CA VAL A 10 -8.39 5.12 -1.73
C VAL A 10 -8.00 4.67 -0.32
N ALA A 11 -8.66 5.19 0.71
CA ALA A 11 -8.40 4.82 2.10
C ALA A 11 -8.63 3.31 2.35
N MET A 12 -9.72 2.76 1.80
CA MET A 12 -10.02 1.33 1.88
C MET A 12 -8.94 0.48 1.19
N LEU A 13 -8.49 0.87 -0.02
CA LEU A 13 -7.48 0.14 -0.78
C LEU A 13 -6.11 0.19 -0.09
N ILE A 14 -5.71 1.35 0.42
CA ILE A 14 -4.47 1.51 1.21
C ILE A 14 -4.54 0.64 2.48
N GLY A 15 -5.65 0.67 3.22
CA GLY A 15 -5.82 -0.15 4.41
C GLY A 15 -5.86 -1.66 4.12
N ARG A 16 -6.39 -2.08 2.96
CA ARG A 16 -6.31 -3.48 2.52
C ARG A 16 -4.87 -3.88 2.23
N ALA A 17 -4.12 -3.04 1.52
CA ALA A 17 -2.72 -3.29 1.23
C ALA A 17 -1.86 -3.34 2.51
N GLU A 18 -2.14 -2.48 3.50
CA GLU A 18 -1.49 -2.53 4.82
C GLU A 18 -1.67 -3.89 5.49
N ARG A 19 -2.93 -4.36 5.62
CA ARG A 19 -3.24 -5.68 6.19
C ARG A 19 -2.55 -6.82 5.44
N GLN A 20 -2.46 -6.71 4.11
CA GLN A 20 -1.78 -7.71 3.29
C GLN A 20 -0.27 -7.74 3.55
N LEU A 21 0.38 -6.58 3.74
CA LEU A 21 1.79 -6.52 4.14
C LEU A 21 2.01 -7.09 5.54
N GLU A 22 1.12 -6.79 6.49
CA GLU A 22 1.17 -7.35 7.86
C GLU A 22 1.03 -8.88 7.84
N GLN A 23 0.11 -9.40 7.03
CA GLN A 23 -0.08 -10.84 6.86
C GLN A 23 1.17 -11.51 6.27
N ILE A 24 1.76 -10.92 5.22
CA ILE A 24 3.01 -11.41 4.62
C ILE A 24 4.14 -11.48 5.64
N VAL A 25 4.26 -10.47 6.51
CA VAL A 25 5.25 -10.45 7.60
C VAL A 25 4.96 -11.56 8.60
N ALA A 26 3.71 -11.71 9.04
CA ALA A 26 3.31 -12.72 10.01
C ALA A 26 3.59 -14.15 9.49
N ASP A 27 3.22 -14.43 8.24
CA ASP A 27 3.45 -15.73 7.61
C ASP A 27 4.93 -16.00 7.40
N SER A 28 5.70 -14.98 7.03
CA SER A 28 7.14 -15.13 6.84
C SER A 28 7.89 -15.42 8.14
N ILE A 29 7.44 -14.87 9.27
CA ILE A 29 8.02 -15.13 10.60
C ILE A 29 7.69 -16.54 11.09
N ARG A 30 6.53 -17.08 10.74
CA ARG A 30 6.09 -18.42 11.14
C ARG A 30 6.81 -19.53 10.37
N GLU A 31 7.38 -19.22 9.21
CA GLU A 31 8.08 -20.20 8.38
C GLU A 31 9.39 -20.67 9.07
N PRO A 32 9.55 -21.97 9.34
CA PRO A 32 10.73 -22.49 10.00
C PRO A 32 11.99 -22.22 9.16
N GLY A 33 13.01 -21.63 9.81
CA GLY A 33 14.27 -21.25 9.15
C GLY A 33 14.27 -19.87 8.49
N ASN A 34 13.16 -19.12 8.53
CA ASN A 34 13.05 -17.82 7.89
C ASN A 34 12.76 -16.69 8.89
N GLY A 35 13.81 -16.16 9.53
CA GLY A 35 13.68 -15.08 10.53
C GLY A 35 14.02 -13.68 10.02
N ARG A 36 14.53 -13.56 8.79
CA ARG A 36 15.11 -12.32 8.24
C ARG A 36 14.48 -11.90 6.91
N ASN A 37 14.07 -12.85 6.09
CA ASN A 37 13.62 -12.60 4.72
C ASN A 37 12.13 -12.92 4.56
N ILE A 38 11.51 -12.32 3.56
CA ILE A 38 10.17 -12.68 3.13
C ILE A 38 10.22 -14.04 2.45
N THR A 39 9.24 -14.90 2.73
CA THR A 39 9.18 -16.23 2.09
C THR A 39 9.13 -16.09 0.58
N ARG A 40 9.77 -17.02 -0.14
CA ARG A 40 9.77 -17.00 -1.62
C ARG A 40 8.35 -17.02 -2.18
N ALA A 41 7.45 -17.78 -1.56
CA ALA A 41 6.04 -17.85 -1.94
C ALA A 41 5.32 -16.49 -1.86
N ALA A 42 5.71 -15.61 -0.94
CA ALA A 42 5.06 -14.31 -0.75
C ALA A 42 5.66 -13.17 -1.59
N GLN A 43 6.78 -13.40 -2.29
CA GLN A 43 7.51 -12.33 -3.01
C GLN A 43 6.67 -11.68 -4.11
N HIS A 44 5.96 -12.48 -4.90
CA HIS A 44 5.14 -11.95 -5.99
C HIS A 44 4.01 -11.07 -5.43
N VAL A 45 3.29 -11.58 -4.43
CA VAL A 45 2.20 -10.86 -3.77
C VAL A 45 2.72 -9.58 -3.10
N LEU A 46 3.89 -9.63 -2.45
CA LEU A 46 4.54 -8.45 -1.89
C LEU A 46 4.84 -7.40 -2.97
N HIS A 47 5.45 -7.81 -4.09
CA HIS A 47 5.79 -6.90 -5.19
C HIS A 47 4.56 -6.18 -5.73
N GLU A 48 3.51 -6.91 -6.06
CA GLU A 48 2.25 -6.33 -6.56
C GLU A 48 1.61 -5.37 -5.54
N THR A 49 1.64 -5.73 -4.25
CA THR A 49 1.12 -4.88 -3.18
C THR A 49 1.89 -3.55 -3.11
N VAL A 50 3.22 -3.61 -3.17
CA VAL A 50 4.07 -2.41 -3.09
C VAL A 50 3.90 -1.53 -4.33
N VAL A 51 3.86 -2.11 -5.52
CA VAL A 51 3.59 -1.36 -6.77
C VAL A 51 2.23 -0.68 -6.71
N THR A 52 1.21 -1.38 -6.22
CA THR A 52 -0.14 -0.84 -6.05
C THR A 52 -0.16 0.33 -5.06
N LEU A 53 0.52 0.19 -3.91
CA LEU A 53 0.65 1.27 -2.92
C LEU A 53 1.34 2.51 -3.51
N ILE A 54 2.44 2.33 -4.26
CA ILE A 54 3.16 3.42 -4.91
C ILE A 54 2.23 4.16 -5.89
N ARG A 55 1.45 3.45 -6.70
CA ARG A 55 0.49 4.06 -7.62
C ARG A 55 -0.62 4.81 -6.89
N LEU A 56 -1.22 4.21 -5.85
CA LEU A 56 -2.27 4.84 -5.04
C LEU A 56 -1.78 6.15 -4.41
N TYR A 57 -0.65 6.13 -3.70
CA TYR A 57 -0.11 7.35 -3.09
C TYR A 57 0.31 8.41 -4.11
N ARG A 58 0.90 8.00 -5.23
CA ARG A 58 1.39 8.95 -6.24
C ARG A 58 0.25 9.61 -7.03
N GLU A 59 -0.81 8.86 -7.32
CA GLU A 59 -1.83 9.28 -8.27
C GLU A 59 -3.14 9.70 -7.63
N GLN A 60 -3.46 9.19 -6.43
CA GLN A 60 -4.79 9.33 -5.83
C GLN A 60 -4.77 10.08 -4.49
N VAL A 61 -3.62 10.19 -3.82
CA VAL A 61 -3.48 10.91 -2.55
C VAL A 61 -2.87 12.30 -2.78
N PRO A 62 -3.59 13.39 -2.48
CA PRO A 62 -3.01 14.73 -2.50
C PRO A 62 -1.79 14.81 -1.59
N GLY A 63 -0.65 15.26 -2.13
CA GLY A 63 0.61 15.28 -1.38
C GLY A 63 1.25 13.91 -1.13
N GLY A 64 0.75 12.83 -1.74
CA GLY A 64 1.25 11.46 -1.54
C GLY A 64 2.51 11.09 -2.35
N ALA A 65 2.94 11.93 -3.31
CA ALA A 65 4.13 11.65 -4.13
C ALA A 65 5.44 11.43 -3.32
N PRO A 66 5.72 12.19 -2.24
CA PRO A 66 6.85 11.91 -1.35
C PRO A 66 6.73 10.56 -0.63
N VAL A 67 5.51 10.17 -0.23
CA VAL A 67 5.23 8.87 0.41
C VAL A 67 5.52 7.73 -0.56
N ALA A 68 5.00 7.82 -1.78
CA ALA A 68 5.27 6.86 -2.85
C ALA A 68 6.78 6.70 -3.11
N THR A 69 7.53 7.81 -3.09
CA THR A 69 8.99 7.80 -3.25
C THR A 69 9.70 7.12 -2.09
N ARG A 70 9.29 7.38 -0.83
CA ARG A 70 9.83 6.71 0.36
C ARG A 70 9.59 5.20 0.31
N ILE A 71 8.38 4.78 -0.06
CA ILE A 71 8.02 3.35 -0.22
C ILE A 71 8.89 2.72 -1.31
N ALA A 72 8.99 3.34 -2.49
CA ALA A 72 9.78 2.82 -3.60
C ALA A 72 11.27 2.66 -3.23
N ARG A 73 11.85 3.66 -2.53
CA ARG A 73 13.24 3.60 -2.07
C ARG A 73 13.47 2.53 -1.01
N ALA A 74 12.55 2.40 -0.05
CA ALA A 74 12.62 1.36 0.97
C ALA A 74 12.59 -0.03 0.31
N TYR A 75 11.70 -0.22 -0.67
CA TYR A 75 11.58 -1.48 -1.39
C TYR A 75 12.80 -1.81 -2.25
N ALA A 76 13.31 -0.84 -3.02
CA ALA A 76 14.48 -1.03 -3.88
C ALA A 76 15.76 -1.35 -3.08
N LYS A 77 15.92 -0.77 -1.88
CA LYS A 77 17.08 -1.01 -1.00
C LYS A 77 16.90 -2.22 -0.08
N GLY A 78 15.68 -2.72 0.04
CA GLY A 78 15.27 -3.65 1.08
C GLY A 78 15.51 -5.12 0.75
N ALA A 79 16.03 -5.42 -0.43
CA ALA A 79 16.45 -6.76 -0.82
C ALA A 79 17.77 -7.14 -0.14
N ASP A 80 17.81 -8.37 0.37
CA ASP A 80 19.01 -8.96 0.92
C ASP A 80 20.09 -9.13 -0.16
N ALA A 81 21.29 -8.62 0.08
CA ALA A 81 22.35 -8.57 -0.93
C ALA A 81 22.85 -9.95 -1.38
N GLN A 82 22.64 -11.00 -0.58
CA GLN A 82 23.08 -12.35 -0.91
C GLN A 82 22.00 -13.17 -1.62
N SER A 83 20.74 -13.02 -1.21
CA SER A 83 19.63 -13.84 -1.72
C SER A 83 18.75 -13.13 -2.75
N GLY A 84 18.86 -11.80 -2.87
CA GLY A 84 17.99 -10.97 -3.72
C GLY A 84 16.54 -10.88 -3.23
N VAL A 85 16.26 -11.42 -2.04
CA VAL A 85 14.91 -11.52 -1.48
C VAL A 85 14.61 -10.31 -0.59
N PRO A 86 13.41 -9.68 -0.68
CA PRO A 86 13.02 -8.65 0.26
C PRO A 86 13.14 -9.10 1.72
N THR A 87 13.68 -8.24 2.57
CA THR A 87 13.82 -8.50 4.01
C THR A 87 12.55 -8.16 4.79
N LEU A 88 12.38 -8.76 5.97
CA LEU A 88 11.31 -8.35 6.90
C LEU A 88 11.48 -6.88 7.34
N ALA A 89 12.73 -6.43 7.50
CA ALA A 89 13.04 -5.04 7.83
C ALA A 89 12.57 -4.06 6.75
N CYS A 90 12.68 -4.43 5.47
CA CYS A 90 12.12 -3.66 4.35
C CYS A 90 10.62 -3.45 4.50
N VAL A 91 9.86 -4.54 4.71
CA VAL A 91 8.40 -4.45 4.81
C VAL A 91 7.97 -3.67 6.04
N ARG A 92 8.66 -3.84 7.19
CA ARG A 92 8.42 -3.03 8.40
C ARG A 92 8.69 -1.54 8.17
N THR A 93 9.70 -1.20 7.37
CA THR A 93 9.98 0.19 6.99
C THR A 93 8.84 0.76 6.15
N ILE A 94 8.31 -0.01 5.20
CA ILE A 94 7.16 0.39 4.37
C ILE A 94 5.92 0.63 5.26
N LEU A 95 5.61 -0.29 6.19
CA LEU A 95 4.52 -0.13 7.15
C LEU A 95 4.68 1.14 8.01
N THR A 96 5.91 1.46 8.41
CA THR A 96 6.20 2.71 9.15
C THR A 96 5.90 3.95 8.30
N VAL A 97 6.34 3.95 7.04
CA VAL A 97 6.04 5.05 6.10
C VAL A 97 4.52 5.22 5.90
N MET A 98 3.76 4.13 5.84
CA MET A 98 2.30 4.18 5.72
C MET A 98 1.65 4.77 6.97
N ARG A 99 2.12 4.40 8.17
CA ARG A 99 1.64 4.97 9.44
C ARG A 99 1.90 6.46 9.54
N ASP A 100 3.11 6.91 9.17
CA ASP A 100 3.44 8.35 9.11
C ASP A 100 2.52 9.12 8.15
N ALA A 101 2.08 8.47 7.06
CA ALA A 101 1.25 9.07 6.02
C ALA A 101 -0.26 8.98 6.30
N ARG A 102 -0.68 8.46 7.47
CA ARG A 102 -2.09 8.17 7.76
C ARG A 102 -2.98 9.43 7.70
N GLU A 103 -2.46 10.57 8.13
CA GLU A 103 -3.19 11.85 8.10
C GLU A 103 -3.50 12.30 6.67
N LEU A 104 -2.60 12.05 5.72
CA LEU A 104 -2.80 12.38 4.29
C LEU A 104 -3.93 11.55 3.67
N VAL A 105 -4.16 10.34 4.18
CA VAL A 105 -5.21 9.43 3.72
C VAL A 105 -6.53 9.74 4.41
N ALA A 106 -6.50 10.17 5.67
CA ALA A 106 -7.69 10.50 6.47
C ALA A 106 -8.30 11.86 6.14
N ALA A 107 -7.52 12.81 5.64
CA ALA A 107 -7.96 14.18 5.34
C ALA A 107 -8.84 14.33 4.08
N ALA A 108 -9.18 13.23 3.42
CA ALA A 108 -9.99 13.27 2.22
C ALA A 108 -11.49 13.28 2.61
N PRO A 109 -12.23 14.38 2.35
CA PRO A 109 -13.59 14.55 2.85
C PRO A 109 -14.52 13.44 2.34
N PRO A 110 -15.57 13.07 3.11
CA PRO A 110 -16.59 12.16 2.61
C PRO A 110 -17.31 12.83 1.44
N GLU A 111 -17.07 12.34 0.22
CA GLU A 111 -17.86 12.71 -0.94
C GLU A 111 -19.29 12.17 -0.72
N VAL A 112 -20.22 13.10 -0.48
CA VAL A 112 -21.65 12.81 -0.41
C VAL A 112 -22.03 12.12 -1.73
N PRO A 113 -22.72 10.97 -1.71
CA PRO A 113 -23.18 10.34 -2.94
C PRO A 113 -24.06 11.35 -3.68
N GLN A 114 -23.60 11.79 -4.85
CA GLN A 114 -24.34 12.70 -5.70
C GLN A 114 -25.56 11.93 -6.20
N ALA A 115 -26.67 12.09 -5.47
CA ALA A 115 -27.95 11.51 -5.83
C ALA A 115 -28.28 11.95 -7.26
N ALA A 116 -28.58 10.98 -8.11
CA ALA A 116 -29.05 11.20 -9.46
C ALA A 116 -30.40 11.92 -9.40
N SER A 117 -30.38 13.26 -9.30
CA SER A 117 -31.50 14.10 -9.66
C SER A 117 -31.60 14.10 -11.18
N ASN A 118 -32.37 13.16 -11.73
CA ASN A 118 -33.06 13.33 -13.01
C ASN A 118 -34.08 12.20 -13.21
N MET A 119 -35.33 12.49 -12.86
CA MET A 119 -36.48 12.16 -13.72
C MET A 119 -37.70 12.94 -13.24
N THR A 120 -37.79 14.19 -13.70
CA THR A 120 -39.08 14.84 -13.93
C THR A 120 -39.53 14.41 -15.32
N ILE A 121 -40.58 13.60 -15.41
CA ILE A 121 -41.43 13.56 -16.61
C ILE A 121 -42.85 13.75 -16.10
N GLY A 122 -43.40 14.93 -16.40
CA GLY A 122 -44.83 15.18 -16.43
C GLY A 122 -45.41 14.84 -17.79
#